data_AF-A0AAN9PND9-F1
#
_entry.id   AF-A0AAN9PND9-F1
#
_cell.length_a   1.000
_cell.length_b   1.000
_cell.length_c   1.000
_cell.angle_alpha   90.00
_cell.angle_beta   90.00
_cell.angle_gamma   90.00
#
_symmetry.space_group_name_H-M   'P 1'
#
loop_
_entity.id
_entity.type
_entity.pdbx_description
1 polymer ?
#
loop_
_entity_poly.entity_id
_entity_poly.type
_entity_poly.pdbx_seq_one_letter_code
_entity_poly.pdbx_strand_id
1 'polypeptide(L)'
;MSGVWVFNKNGVVRLVENNPGCERKVLVHTTSNEVITSYAMLEHKLSSLGWERYYDDPDLLQFHKRSTVHLISLPRDFNRFRSMHMYDIVVKNKNFFEVRDM
;
A
#
# COMPACT_ATOMS: atom_id res chain seq x y z
N MET A 1 2.78 11.42 -7.99
CA MET A 1 4.07 12.17 -7.96
C MET A 1 3.91 13.51 -8.69
N SER A 2 3.00 14.39 -8.26
CA SER A 2 2.88 15.73 -8.85
C SER A 2 2.51 16.73 -7.75
N GLY A 3 3.53 17.30 -7.12
CA GLY A 3 3.38 18.46 -6.24
C GLY A 3 4.01 19.65 -6.94
N VAL A 4 3.30 20.77 -6.99
CA VAL A 4 3.85 22.02 -7.54
C VAL A 4 4.60 22.71 -6.41
N TRP A 5 5.89 22.97 -6.63
CA TRP A 5 6.69 23.79 -5.73
C TRP A 5 6.23 25.24 -5.85
N VAL A 6 5.65 25.78 -4.79
CA VAL A 6 5.24 27.19 -4.75
C VAL A 6 6.23 27.96 -3.87
N PHE A 7 6.81 29.01 -4.45
CA PHE A 7 7.68 29.95 -3.75
C PHE A 7 6.86 31.15 -3.28
N ASN A 8 6.74 31.30 -1.97
CA ASN A 8 6.14 32.50 -1.39
C ASN A 8 7.17 33.62 -1.35
N LYS A 9 6.72 34.88 -1.46
CA LYS A 9 7.57 36.10 -1.46
C LYS A 9 8.48 36.26 -0.23
N ASN A 10 8.27 35.47 0.81
CA ASN A 10 9.04 35.47 2.07
C ASN A 10 10.09 34.33 2.11
N GLY A 11 10.39 33.69 0.98
CA GLY A 11 11.41 32.63 0.88
C GLY A 11 10.97 31.26 1.40
N VAL A 12 9.72 31.11 1.86
CA VAL A 12 9.18 29.83 2.31
C VAL A 12 8.78 29.00 1.10
N VAL A 13 9.35 27.80 1.02
CA VAL A 13 8.99 26.78 0.04
C VAL A 13 7.92 25.89 0.65
N ARG A 14 6.74 25.83 0.03
CA ARG A 14 5.68 24.90 0.44
C ARG A 14 5.38 23.95 -0.72
N LEU A 15 5.46 22.65 -0.46
CA LEU A 15 4.91 21.65 -1.38
C LEU A 15 3.39 21.77 -1.30
N VAL A 16 2.78 22.33 -2.35
CA VAL A 16 1.33 22.26 -2.50
C VAL A 16 1.04 20.91 -3.12
N GLU A 17 0.49 20.01 -2.31
CA GLU A 17 -0.07 18.75 -2.79
C GLU A 17 -1.28 19.11 -3.65
N ASN A 18 -1.06 19.24 -4.95
CA ASN A 18 -2.14 19.41 -5.89
C ASN A 18 -2.81 18.04 -5.95
N ASN A 19 -3.96 17.89 -5.28
CA ASN A 19 -4.77 16.69 -5.35
C ASN A 19 -6.00 16.85 -6.29
N PRO A 20 -5.89 17.42 -7.52
CA PRO A 20 -6.97 17.36 -8.47
C PRO A 20 -6.93 15.96 -9.13
N GLY A 21 -7.82 15.06 -8.70
CA GLY A 21 -8.07 13.80 -9.44
C GLY A 21 -7.26 12.58 -9.01
N CYS A 22 -7.01 12.37 -7.71
CA CYS A 22 -6.59 11.05 -7.24
C CYS A 22 -7.82 10.13 -7.27
N GLU A 23 -8.13 9.58 -8.44
CA GLU A 23 -8.99 8.40 -8.58
C GLU A 23 -8.63 7.44 -7.44
N ARG A 24 -9.65 7.02 -6.68
CA ARG A 24 -9.43 6.34 -5.41
C ARG A 24 -8.82 4.97 -5.72
N LYS A 25 -7.49 4.88 -5.69
CA LYS A 25 -6.79 3.63 -5.98
C LYS A 25 -7.24 2.55 -5.00
N VAL A 26 -7.57 1.38 -5.54
CA VAL A 26 -7.95 0.20 -4.77
C VAL A 26 -7.01 -0.95 -5.10
N LEU A 27 -6.67 -1.73 -4.07
CA LEU A 27 -5.94 -2.98 -4.25
C LEU A 27 -6.96 -4.09 -4.56
N VAL A 28 -6.75 -4.81 -5.66
CA VAL A 28 -7.63 -5.89 -6.11
C VAL A 28 -6.85 -7.19 -6.13
N HIS A 29 -7.45 -8.26 -5.60
CA HIS A 29 -6.92 -9.61 -5.78
C HIS A 29 -7.38 -10.15 -7.13
N THR A 30 -6.44 -10.36 -8.05
CA THR A 30 -6.71 -10.60 -9.47
C THR A 30 -7.55 -11.86 -9.70
N THR A 31 -7.28 -12.96 -8.98
CA THR A 31 -7.96 -14.23 -9.19
C THR A 31 -9.43 -14.22 -8.75
N SER A 32 -9.76 -13.49 -7.67
CA SER A 32 -11.16 -13.40 -7.18
C SER A 32 -11.87 -12.12 -7.62
N ASN A 33 -11.14 -11.17 -8.24
CA ASN A 33 -11.63 -9.84 -8.61
C ASN A 33 -12.23 -9.05 -7.43
N GLU A 34 -11.79 -9.36 -6.20
CA GLU A 34 -12.29 -8.70 -4.99
C GLU A 34 -11.38 -7.53 -4.59
N VAL A 35 -12.00 -6.41 -4.21
CA VAL A 35 -11.31 -5.25 -3.64
C VAL A 35 -10.92 -5.56 -2.19
N ILE A 36 -9.67 -5.32 -1.84
CA ILE A 36 -9.18 -5.45 -0.48
C ILE A 36 -9.69 -4.27 0.37
N THR A 37 -10.58 -4.56 1.31
CA THR A 37 -11.24 -3.57 2.18
C THR A 37 -10.80 -3.63 3.63
N SER A 38 -10.01 -4.64 4.02
CA SER A 38 -9.50 -4.80 5.39
C SER A 38 -8.19 -5.60 5.44
N TYR A 39 -7.45 -5.47 6.54
CA TYR A 39 -6.24 -6.28 6.76
C TYR A 39 -6.53 -7.76 6.98
N ALA A 40 -7.66 -8.13 7.58
CA ALA A 40 -8.03 -9.53 7.73
C ALA A 40 -8.18 -10.23 6.36
N MET A 41 -8.81 -9.54 5.41
CA MET A 41 -8.94 -10.04 4.04
C MET A 41 -7.59 -10.11 3.33
N LEU A 42 -6.77 -9.05 3.44
CA LEU A 42 -5.43 -9.03 2.84
C LEU A 42 -4.55 -10.16 3.38
N GLU A 43 -4.54 -10.34 4.70
CA GLU A 43 -3.80 -11.40 5.38
C GLU A 43 -4.23 -12.77 4.89
N HIS A 44 -5.53 -13.06 4.83
CA HIS A 44 -6.01 -14.34 4.32
C HIS A 44 -5.49 -14.63 2.90
N LYS A 45 -5.53 -13.62 2.00
CA LYS A 45 -4.98 -13.77 0.64
C LYS A 45 -3.46 -13.96 0.67
N LEU A 46 -2.72 -13.15 1.43
CA LEU A 46 -1.27 -13.25 1.53
C LEU A 46 -0.82 -14.58 2.15
N SER A 47 -1.50 -15.10 3.17
CA SER A 47 -1.22 -16.40 3.78
C SER A 47 -1.39 -17.55 2.80
N SER A 48 -2.39 -17.48 1.91
CA SER A 48 -2.53 -18.47 0.82
C SER A 48 -1.34 -18.48 -0.16
N LEU A 49 -0.56 -17.39 -0.20
CA LEU A 49 0.64 -17.23 -1.03
C LEU A 49 1.95 -17.48 -0.25
N GLY A 50 1.85 -17.96 0.99
CA GLY A 50 2.99 -18.29 1.86
C GLY A 50 3.60 -17.11 2.61
N TRP A 51 2.85 -16.01 2.78
CA TRP A 51 3.25 -14.91 3.66
C TRP A 51 2.79 -15.16 5.10
N GLU A 52 3.61 -14.75 6.05
CA GLU A 52 3.36 -14.94 7.48
C GLU A 52 3.60 -13.65 8.25
N ARG A 53 2.90 -13.48 9.37
CA ARG A 53 3.08 -12.34 10.27
C ARG A 53 4.51 -12.27 10.79
N TYR A 54 5.07 -11.08 10.77
CA TYR A 54 6.37 -10.75 11.34
C TYR A 54 6.15 -9.69 12.44
N TYR A 55 6.71 -9.90 13.63
CA TYR A 55 6.42 -9.12 14.84
C TYR A 55 7.66 -8.40 15.37
N ASP A 56 8.32 -7.62 14.51
CA ASP A 56 9.53 -6.87 14.87
C ASP A 56 9.22 -5.46 15.37
N ASP A 57 8.36 -4.74 14.65
CA ASP A 57 7.89 -3.42 15.04
C ASP A 57 6.43 -3.47 15.54
N PRO A 58 6.15 -3.14 16.82
CA PRO A 58 4.79 -3.17 17.37
C PRO A 58 3.84 -2.12 16.78
N ASP A 59 4.38 -1.07 16.13
CA ASP A 59 3.61 0.00 15.50
C ASP A 59 3.24 -0.32 14.05
N LEU A 60 3.80 -1.39 13.48
CA LEU A 60 3.56 -1.82 12.12
C LEU A 60 2.86 -3.17 12.04
N LEU A 61 2.20 -3.37 10.91
CA LEU A 61 1.66 -4.64 10.49
C LEU A 61 2.58 -5.21 9.41
N GLN A 62 3.40 -6.20 9.77
CA GLN A 62 4.41 -6.74 8.86
C GLN A 62 4.13 -8.18 8.45
N PHE A 63 4.50 -8.48 7.20
CA PHE A 63 4.46 -9.83 6.64
C PHE A 63 5.81 -10.16 6.00
N HIS A 64 6.32 -11.35 6.29
CA HIS A 64 7.51 -11.89 5.65
C HIS A 64 7.13 -13.12 4.82
N LYS A 65 7.93 -13.44 3.81
CA LYS A 65 7.76 -14.65 3.00
C LYS A 65 8.97 -15.55 3.18
N ARG A 66 8.81 -16.71 3.84
CA ARG A 66 9.95 -17.58 4.22
C ARG A 66 10.86 -18.00 3.05
N SER A 67 10.31 -18.10 1.84
CA SER A 67 11.07 -18.50 0.64
C SER A 67 11.86 -17.36 -0.01
N THR A 68 11.71 -16.12 0.46
CA THR A 68 12.39 -14.94 -0.08
C THR A 68 12.85 -14.00 1.04
N VAL A 69 13.54 -12.92 0.68
CA VAL A 69 13.93 -11.84 1.62
C VAL A 69 12.89 -10.72 1.65
N HIS A 70 11.68 -10.95 1.12
CA HIS A 70 10.69 -9.89 1.00
C HIS A 70 9.94 -9.66 2.31
N LEU A 71 9.76 -8.37 2.62
CA LEU A 71 8.99 -7.87 3.76
C LEU A 71 7.96 -6.86 3.24
N ILE A 72 6.71 -7.02 3.64
CA ILE A 72 5.65 -6.02 3.44
C ILE A 72 5.42 -5.34 4.78
N SER A 73 5.54 -4.02 4.83
CA SER A 73 5.31 -3.21 6.04
C SER A 73 4.11 -2.30 5.81
N LEU A 74 3.07 -2.49 6.62
CA LEU A 74 1.82 -1.75 6.54
C LEU A 74 1.59 -0.97 7.85
N PRO A 75 0.85 0.15 7.80
CA PRO A 75 0.39 0.77 9.04
C PRO A 75 -0.57 -0.16 9.77
N ARG A 76 -0.67 -0.03 11.09
CA ARG A 76 -1.58 -0.84 11.89
C ARG A 76 -3.06 -0.52 11.64
N ASP A 77 -3.35 0.74 11.32
CA ASP A 77 -4.68 1.24 10.98
C ASP A 77 -4.88 1.25 9.46
N PHE A 78 -5.93 0.56 9.00
CA PHE A 78 -6.29 0.47 7.59
C PHE A 78 -6.66 1.84 6.98
N ASN A 79 -7.12 2.80 7.79
CA ASN A 79 -7.38 4.17 7.31
C ASN A 79 -6.10 4.87 6.83
N ARG A 80 -4.92 4.40 7.26
CA ARG A 80 -3.61 4.89 6.82
C ARG A 80 -3.07 4.11 5.62
N PHE A 81 -3.81 3.13 5.10
CA PHE A 81 -3.43 2.33 3.94
C PHE A 81 -3.49 3.13 2.64
N ARG A 82 -2.33 3.67 2.25
CA ARG A 82 -2.13 4.46 1.02
C ARG A 82 -1.63 3.64 -0.17
N SER A 83 -1.70 4.22 -1.36
CA SER A 83 -1.24 3.62 -2.63
C SER A 83 0.20 3.11 -2.61
N MET A 84 1.12 3.77 -1.90
CA MET A 84 2.50 3.27 -1.74
C MET A 84 2.55 1.84 -1.18
N HIS A 85 1.68 1.52 -0.23
CA HIS A 85 1.62 0.18 0.36
C HIS A 85 0.97 -0.82 -0.61
N MET A 86 -0.02 -0.39 -1.39
CA MET A 86 -0.65 -1.21 -2.42
C MET A 86 0.36 -1.62 -3.49
N TYR A 87 1.15 -0.66 -3.99
CA TYR A 87 2.18 -0.94 -4.98
C TYR A 87 3.28 -1.84 -4.43
N ASP A 88 3.64 -1.69 -3.15
CA ASP A 88 4.60 -2.58 -2.50
C ASP A 88 4.13 -4.04 -2.52
N ILE A 89 2.86 -4.28 -2.20
CA ILE A 89 2.22 -5.59 -2.27
C ILE A 89 2.24 -6.13 -3.70
N VAL A 90 1.87 -5.30 -4.69
CA VAL A 90 1.84 -5.69 -6.11
C VAL A 90 3.23 -6.05 -6.63
N VAL A 91 4.25 -5.26 -6.34
CA VAL A 91 5.63 -5.57 -6.78
C VAL A 91 6.09 -6.92 -6.25
N LYS A 92 5.73 -7.25 -5.00
CA LYS A 92 6.09 -8.52 -4.34
C LYS A 92 5.19 -9.71 -4.71
N ASN A 93 4.03 -9.45 -5.32
CA ASN A 93 3.00 -10.46 -5.63
C ASN A 93 2.36 -10.20 -7.00
N LYS A 94 3.17 -9.86 -8.01
CA LYS A 94 2.75 -9.28 -9.29
C LYS A 94 1.61 -10.02 -10.02
N ASN A 95 1.52 -11.34 -9.86
CA ASN A 95 0.52 -12.16 -10.56
C ASN A 95 -0.79 -12.32 -9.77
N PHE A 96 -0.87 -11.83 -8.54
CA PHE A 96 -2.00 -12.07 -7.63
C PHE A 96 -2.74 -10.78 -7.24
N PHE A 97 -2.09 -9.63 -7.38
CA PHE A 97 -2.66 -8.35 -7.03
C PHE A 97 -2.39 -7.31 -8.11
N GLU A 98 -3.31 -6.36 -8.20
CA GLU A 98 -3.16 -5.16 -9.00
C GLU A 98 -3.77 -3.95 -8.30
N VAL A 99 -3.33 -2.76 -8.69
CA VAL A 99 -3.93 -1.50 -8.24
C VAL A 99 -4.81 -0.97 -9.37
N ARG A 100 -6.09 -0.74 -9.10
CA ARG A 100 -7.05 -0.15 -10.04
C ARG A 100 -7.53 1.22 -9.58
N ASP A 101 -7.97 2.02 -10.53
CA ASP A 101 -8.77 3.21 -10.27
C ASP A 101 -10.21 2.83 -9.92
N MET A 102 -10.83 3.60 -9.02
CA MET A 102 -12.21 3.44 -8.57
C MET A 102 -13.05 4.64 -9.02
#